data_AF-A0A096MPM7-F1
#
_entry.id   AF-A0A096MPM7-F1
#
_cell.length_a   1.000
_cell.length_b   1.000
_cell.length_c   1.000
_cell.angle_alpha   90.00
_cell.angle_beta   90.00
_cell.angle_gamma   90.00
#
_symmetry.space_group_name_H-M   'P 1'
#
loop_
_entity.id
_entity.type
_entity.pdbx_description
1 polymer ?
#
loop_
_entity_poly.entity_id
_entity_poly.type
_entity_poly.pdbx_seq_one_letter_code
_entity_poly.pdbx_strand_id
1 'polypeptide(L)'
;MLVLFLLSTIFLLCPYWGELHDRVEATEIMCYKCKKYHLGLCYDVMSSCSLKPKQSCAVENFYVLTVTGQSLYHYSKLSCMTNCEEINFLGFSKRAELICCNHSNYCNLPEGV
;
A
#
# COMPACT_ATOMS: atom_id res chain seq x y z
N MET A 1 1.59 -40.50 52.61
CA MET A 1 2.70 -40.18 51.68
C MET A 1 2.29 -40.52 50.24
N LEU A 2 1.24 -39.89 49.72
CA LEU A 2 0.76 -40.11 48.34
C LEU A 2 0.00 -38.87 47.82
N VAL A 3 -0.58 -38.08 48.74
CA VAL A 3 -1.24 -36.80 48.43
C VAL A 3 -0.25 -35.67 48.06
N LEU A 4 0.99 -35.71 48.57
CA LEU A 4 1.99 -34.67 48.28
C LEU A 4 2.59 -34.76 46.85
N PHE A 5 2.47 -35.91 46.20
CA PHE A 5 2.96 -36.10 44.82
C PHE A 5 1.98 -35.58 43.76
N LEU A 6 0.71 -35.34 44.10
CA LEU A 6 -0.29 -34.82 43.16
C LEU A 6 -0.28 -33.29 43.06
N LEU A 7 0.34 -32.60 44.02
CA LEU A 7 0.55 -31.14 43.94
C LEU A 7 1.75 -30.78 43.05
N SER A 8 2.65 -31.74 42.78
CA SER A 8 3.84 -31.53 41.95
C SER A 8 3.55 -31.67 40.45
N THR A 9 2.44 -32.34 40.06
CA THR A 9 2.06 -32.54 38.65
C THR A 9 1.27 -31.38 38.05
N ILE A 10 0.82 -30.40 38.86
CA ILE A 10 0.11 -29.21 38.35
C ILE A 10 1.08 -28.10 37.91
N PHE A 11 2.34 -28.11 38.37
CA PHE A 11 3.34 -27.10 37.99
C PHE A 11 4.23 -27.46 36.80
N LEU A 12 4.11 -28.67 36.24
CA LEU A 12 4.82 -29.10 35.02
C LEU A 12 4.04 -28.85 33.72
N LEU A 13 2.84 -28.28 33.81
CA LEU A 13 2.07 -27.74 32.69
C LEU A 13 1.89 -26.23 32.87
N CYS A 14 2.98 -25.52 33.17
CA CYS A 14 3.03 -24.12 32.78
C CYS A 14 3.22 -24.17 31.26
N PRO A 15 2.23 -23.83 30.41
CA PRO A 15 2.61 -23.44 29.07
C PRO A 15 3.54 -22.27 29.32
N TYR A 16 4.80 -22.41 28.93
CA TYR A 16 5.60 -21.25 28.63
C TYR A 16 4.82 -20.52 27.54
N TRP A 17 3.90 -19.64 27.97
CA TRP A 17 3.53 -18.43 27.26
C TRP A 17 4.81 -17.62 27.20
N GLY A 18 5.78 -18.12 26.42
CA GLY A 18 6.46 -17.22 25.52
C GLY A 18 5.32 -16.58 24.77
N GLU A 19 5.06 -15.32 25.11
CA GLU A 19 4.67 -14.36 24.11
C GLU A 19 5.62 -14.59 22.94
N LEU A 20 5.22 -15.47 22.02
CA LEU A 20 5.46 -15.26 20.63
C LEU A 20 4.72 -13.96 20.38
N HIS A 21 5.38 -12.86 20.72
CA HIS A 21 5.35 -11.70 19.90
C HIS A 21 5.61 -12.28 18.50
N ASP A 22 4.53 -12.56 17.79
CA ASP A 22 4.43 -12.15 16.41
C ASP A 22 4.93 -10.69 16.45
N ARG A 23 6.26 -10.53 16.35
CA ARG A 23 6.77 -9.67 15.34
C ARG A 23 6.09 -10.19 14.08
N VAL A 24 4.89 -9.65 13.83
CA VAL A 24 4.61 -9.09 12.53
C VAL A 24 5.86 -8.26 12.26
N GLU A 25 6.90 -8.89 11.70
CA GLU A 25 7.85 -8.18 10.87
C GLU A 25 6.92 -7.38 9.99
N ALA A 26 6.84 -6.07 10.24
CA ALA A 26 5.96 -5.20 9.49
C ALA A 26 6.41 -5.41 8.04
N THR A 27 5.69 -6.27 7.32
CA THR A 27 6.10 -6.71 6.00
C THR A 27 6.19 -5.44 5.20
N GLU A 28 7.41 -5.13 4.76
CA GLU A 28 7.71 -3.87 4.11
C GLU A 28 6.71 -3.70 2.96
N ILE A 29 5.82 -2.72 3.08
CA ILE A 29 4.73 -2.58 2.11
C ILE A 29 5.35 -2.28 0.75
N MET A 30 5.01 -3.10 -0.23
CA MET A 30 5.46 -2.96 -1.61
C MET A 30 4.47 -2.14 -2.41
N CYS A 31 4.94 -1.36 -3.38
CA CYS A 31 4.12 -0.59 -4.31
C CYS A 31 4.56 -0.87 -5.74
N TYR A 32 3.65 -0.67 -6.71
CA TYR A 32 4.02 -0.63 -8.12
C TYR A 32 4.71 0.67 -8.50
N LYS A 33 5.65 0.56 -9.44
CA LYS A 33 6.31 1.67 -10.11
C LYS A 33 6.13 1.55 -11.61
N CYS A 34 5.51 2.56 -12.18
CA CYS A 34 5.33 2.69 -13.62
C CYS A 34 5.21 4.18 -13.98
N LYS A 35 5.96 4.64 -14.99
CA LYS A 35 5.87 6.05 -15.42
C LYS A 35 4.61 6.32 -16.25
N LYS A 36 4.18 5.34 -17.04
CA LYS A 36 2.97 5.42 -17.86
C LYS A 36 2.18 4.11 -17.81
N TYR A 37 1.26 4.03 -16.86
CA TYR A 37 0.29 2.95 -16.70
C TYR A 37 -1.02 3.33 -17.38
N HIS A 38 -1.58 2.46 -18.21
CA HIS A 38 -2.84 2.73 -18.90
C HIS A 38 -3.56 1.41 -19.19
N LEU A 39 -4.80 1.29 -18.70
CA LEU A 39 -5.69 0.14 -18.91
C LEU A 39 -5.04 -1.23 -18.64
N GLY A 40 -4.40 -1.38 -17.47
CA GLY A 40 -3.77 -2.65 -17.07
C GLY A 40 -2.32 -2.84 -17.53
N LEU A 41 -1.79 -1.94 -18.38
CA LEU A 41 -0.47 -2.08 -18.96
C LEU A 41 0.47 -0.95 -18.53
N CYS A 42 1.69 -1.30 -18.15
CA CYS A 42 2.78 -0.34 -18.06
C CYS A 42 3.48 -0.24 -19.42
N TYR A 43 3.51 0.94 -20.02
CA TYR A 43 4.16 1.19 -21.32
C TYR A 43 5.70 1.29 -21.22
N ASP A 44 6.21 1.35 -19.99
CA ASP A 44 7.62 1.15 -19.66
C ASP A 44 7.80 -0.21 -18.98
N VAL A 45 8.85 -0.38 -18.17
CA VAL A 45 9.03 -1.57 -17.32
C VAL A 45 8.23 -1.38 -16.03
N MET A 46 7.27 -2.27 -15.78
CA MET A 46 6.64 -2.39 -14.46
C MET A 46 7.69 -2.86 -13.44
N SER A 47 7.84 -2.12 -12.36
CA SER A 47 8.78 -2.45 -11.27
C SER A 47 8.11 -2.25 -9.91
N SER A 48 8.83 -2.52 -8.84
CA SER A 48 8.34 -2.33 -7.47
C SER A 48 9.27 -1.44 -6.64
N CYS A 49 8.72 -0.89 -5.56
CA CYS A 49 9.49 -0.27 -4.48
C CYS A 49 8.89 -0.66 -3.14
N SER A 50 9.74 -0.68 -2.12
CA SER A 50 9.32 -0.83 -0.74
C SER A 50 9.16 0.54 -0.07
N LEU A 51 8.16 0.67 0.79
CA LEU A 51 7.88 1.94 1.48
C LEU A 51 8.93 2.25 2.54
N LYS A 52 9.54 3.43 2.41
CA LYS A 52 10.40 4.02 3.44
C LYS A 52 9.57 4.83 4.46
N PRO A 53 10.15 5.23 5.62
CA PRO A 53 9.47 6.12 6.55
C PRO A 53 8.93 7.38 5.84
N LYS A 54 7.69 7.77 6.17
CA LYS A 54 6.95 8.90 5.55
C LYS A 54 6.63 8.74 4.06
N GLN A 55 6.77 7.54 3.49
CA GLN A 55 6.30 7.25 2.15
C GLN A 55 4.95 6.53 2.17
N SER A 56 4.19 6.73 1.11
CA SER A 56 2.99 5.96 0.77
C SER A 56 3.08 5.50 -0.69
N CYS A 57 2.35 4.45 -1.05
CA CYS A 57 2.13 4.16 -2.46
C CYS A 57 1.28 5.29 -3.03
N ALA A 58 1.56 5.69 -4.27
CA ALA A 58 0.92 6.80 -4.94
C ALA A 58 0.45 6.42 -6.33
N VAL A 59 -0.72 6.93 -6.69
CA VAL A 59 -1.28 6.96 -8.05
C VAL A 59 -1.47 8.41 -8.44
N GLU A 60 -0.77 8.89 -9.46
CA GLU A 60 -1.04 10.17 -10.12
C GLU A 60 -1.85 9.89 -11.40
N ASN A 61 -3.16 10.12 -11.37
CA ASN A 61 -4.03 10.00 -12.54
C ASN A 61 -3.99 11.29 -13.37
N PHE A 62 -3.71 11.18 -14.65
CA PHE A 62 -3.71 12.30 -15.60
C PHE A 62 -4.95 12.24 -16.48
N TYR A 63 -5.63 13.37 -16.59
CA TYR A 63 -6.82 13.54 -17.41
C TYR A 63 -6.62 14.70 -18.40
N VAL A 64 -7.17 14.54 -19.60
CA VAL A 64 -7.33 15.61 -20.57
C VAL A 64 -8.70 16.23 -20.38
N LEU A 65 -8.76 17.56 -20.28
CA LEU A 65 -10.02 18.29 -20.21
C LEU A 65 -10.52 18.58 -21.63
N THR A 66 -11.75 18.19 -21.89
CA THR A 66 -12.46 18.59 -23.11
C THR A 66 -12.90 20.04 -23.04
N VAL A 67 -13.27 20.63 -24.18
CA VAL A 67 -13.84 21.99 -24.24
C VAL A 67 -15.15 22.12 -23.45
N THR A 68 -15.85 21.02 -23.19
CA THR A 68 -17.06 20.97 -22.37
C THR A 68 -16.78 20.75 -20.89
N GLY A 69 -15.50 20.65 -20.48
CA GLY A 69 -15.07 20.46 -19.10
C GLY A 69 -15.04 19.01 -18.62
N GLN A 70 -15.39 18.03 -19.46
CA GLN A 70 -15.28 16.62 -19.11
C GLN A 70 -13.80 16.21 -18.96
N SER A 71 -13.51 15.46 -17.89
CA SER A 71 -12.19 14.88 -17.63
C SER A 71 -12.11 13.49 -18.27
N LEU A 72 -11.31 13.35 -19.32
CA LEU A 72 -11.05 12.07 -19.97
C LEU A 72 -9.74 11.50 -19.43
N TYR A 73 -9.78 10.30 -18.86
CA TYR A 73 -8.59 9.61 -18.38
C TYR A 73 -7.58 9.44 -19.51
N HIS A 74 -6.30 9.68 -19.22
CA HIS A 74 -5.22 9.58 -20.19
C HIS A 74 -4.16 8.55 -19.84
N TYR A 75 -3.67 8.55 -18.60
CA TYR A 75 -2.80 7.51 -18.02
C TYR A 75 -2.60 7.78 -16.53
N SER A 76 -2.02 6.82 -15.81
CA SER A 76 -1.59 6.98 -14.42
C SER A 76 -0.07 6.81 -14.31
N LYS A 77 0.52 7.44 -13.31
CA LYS A 77 1.88 7.16 -12.85
C LYS A 77 1.81 6.52 -11.46
N LEU A 78 2.52 5.42 -11.29
CA LEU A 78 2.54 4.62 -10.06
C LEU A 78 3.90 4.80 -9.38
N SER A 79 3.94 5.07 -8.07
CA SER A 79 5.21 5.26 -7.36
C SER A 79 5.13 5.04 -5.84
N CYS A 80 6.30 5.02 -5.18
CA CYS A 80 6.42 5.34 -3.74
C CYS A 80 6.72 6.83 -3.62
N MET A 81 5.91 7.57 -2.86
CA MET A 81 6.00 9.02 -2.75
C MET A 81 6.16 9.44 -1.29
N THR A 82 7.15 10.29 -1.02
CA THR A 82 7.36 10.89 0.31
C THR A 82 6.37 12.01 0.55
N ASN A 83 5.77 12.08 1.74
CA ASN A 83 4.76 13.08 2.11
C ASN A 83 3.61 13.14 1.08
N CYS A 84 3.08 11.97 0.72
CA CYS A 84 1.96 11.86 -0.20
C CYS A 84 0.68 12.38 0.47
N GLU A 85 0.02 13.35 -0.15
CA GLU A 85 -1.25 13.91 0.27
C GLU A 85 -2.23 13.89 -0.91
N GLU A 86 -3.49 13.52 -0.65
CA GLU A 86 -4.50 13.49 -1.70
C GLU A 86 -4.79 14.91 -2.21
N ILE A 87 -4.62 15.12 -3.51
CA ILE A 87 -4.79 16.44 -4.10
C ILE A 87 -5.25 16.35 -5.56
N ASN A 88 -6.09 17.30 -5.95
CA ASN A 88 -6.54 17.48 -7.31
C ASN A 88 -5.96 18.77 -7.89
N PHE A 89 -5.12 18.64 -8.91
CA PHE A 89 -4.56 19.75 -9.67
C PHE A 89 -5.40 19.98 -10.93
N LEU A 90 -5.92 21.20 -11.09
CA LEU A 90 -6.67 21.63 -12.27
C LEU A 90 -5.87 22.68 -13.05
N GLY A 91 -5.53 22.37 -14.30
CA GLY A 91 -4.96 23.30 -15.26
C GLY A 91 -5.94 23.59 -16.41
N PHE A 92 -5.50 24.37 -17.40
CA PHE A 92 -6.36 24.84 -18.49
C PHE A 92 -6.94 23.71 -19.36
N SER A 93 -6.13 22.69 -19.68
CA SER A 93 -6.53 21.55 -20.53
C SER A 93 -6.24 20.20 -19.90
N LYS A 94 -5.82 20.18 -18.64
CA LYS A 94 -5.37 18.98 -17.93
C LYS A 94 -5.84 19.01 -16.49
N ARG A 95 -6.22 17.84 -15.97
CA ARG A 95 -6.40 17.60 -14.55
C ARG A 95 -5.44 16.50 -14.13
N ALA A 96 -4.85 16.61 -12.94
CA ALA A 96 -4.12 15.53 -12.31
C ALA A 96 -4.71 15.27 -10.93
N GLU A 97 -4.81 14.02 -10.54
CA GLU A 97 -5.33 13.58 -9.25
C GLU A 97 -4.28 12.68 -8.60
N LEU A 98 -3.84 13.03 -7.40
CA LEU A 98 -2.93 12.24 -6.60
C LEU A 98 -3.74 11.51 -5.53
N ILE A 99 -3.63 10.18 -5.52
CA ILE A 99 -4.24 9.29 -4.53
C ILE A 99 -3.11 8.55 -3.80
N CYS A 100 -3.23 8.43 -2.48
CA CYS A 100 -2.21 7.84 -1.63
C CYS A 100 -2.78 6.63 -0.88
N CYS A 101 -2.02 5.55 -0.77
CA CYS A 101 -2.42 4.37 -0.01
C CYS A 101 -1.23 3.68 0.67
N ASN A 102 -1.49 3.06 1.82
CA ASN A 102 -0.50 2.30 2.59
C ASN A 102 -1.15 1.15 3.40
N HIS A 103 -2.35 0.71 3.01
CA HIS A 103 -3.12 -0.28 3.78
C HIS A 103 -2.80 -1.73 3.38
N SER A 104 -2.18 -1.95 2.22
CA SER A 104 -1.85 -3.28 1.70
C SER A 104 -0.71 -3.21 0.68
N ASN A 105 -0.08 -4.36 0.40
CA ASN A 105 0.88 -4.49 -0.68
C ASN A 105 0.20 -4.20 -2.02
N TYR A 106 0.87 -3.41 -2.85
CA TYR A 106 0.49 -3.09 -4.22
C TYR A 106 -0.87 -2.38 -4.34
N CYS A 107 -1.27 -1.62 -3.31
CA CYS A 107 -2.54 -0.91 -3.27
C CYS A 107 -2.70 0.19 -4.33
N ASN A 108 -1.62 0.59 -5.03
CA ASN A 108 -1.62 1.68 -6.00
C ASN A 108 -1.92 1.23 -7.43
N LEU A 109 -2.93 0.39 -7.60
CA LEU A 109 -3.56 0.16 -8.90
C LEU A 109 -4.82 1.04 -8.99
N PRO A 110 -5.04 1.77 -10.10
CA PRO A 110 -6.29 2.51 -10.30
C PRO A 110 -7.47 1.53 -10.38
N GLU A 111 -8.47 1.70 -9.51
CA GLU A 111 -9.73 0.95 -9.59
C GLU A 111 -10.66 1.56 -10.65
N GLY A 112 -11.29 0.73 -11.48
CA GLY A 112 -12.43 1.16 -12.32
C GLY A 112 -12.12 1.99 -13.56
N VAL A 113 -10.96 1.80 -14.19
CA VAL A 113 -10.66 2.34 -15.55
C VAL A 113 -10.94 1.29 -16.61
#